data_AF-A0A6A6K045-F1
#
_entry.id   AF-A0A6A6K045-F1
#
_cell.length_a   1.000
_cell.length_b   1.000
_cell.length_c   1.000
_cell.angle_alpha   90.00
_cell.angle_beta   90.00
_cell.angle_gamma   90.00
#
_symmetry.space_group_name_H-M   'P 1'
#
loop_
_entity.id
_entity.type
_entity.pdbx_description
1 polymer ?
#
loop_
_entity_poly.entity_id
_entity_poly.type
_entity_poly.pdbx_seq_one_letter_code
_entity_poly.pdbx_strand_id
1 'polypeptide(L)'
;MSFFVVANWKMNGDVALVRDFLTAIDTNFAPKLLNNSPIELVICPPFTLMSAFNSRCPSVKLGAQNCFSGINKGCTGEISAAMLRECGCDYVILGHSDRRSAFAEENADIRLKAESAMEEGITPIICVGETLQERNGGISSDILIEQCNKCCPKCGEFIVAYEPVWAIGGSTIPDLEIIKESLDTIRSHSSVRTILYGGSVNQDNICALKSRIDGLSGVLVGSAGTKVNEFCGMISSGGLCKFVVLSYGEGGRPGQLICSTSTTAGSVYNLNSMRRGTMDIGVAQSDIGYHAYTGDDIYSGIPPMDNLRLLASMHKEYLTIVVRKDSGIKSIDDIKGKRINVGAPGTGVRTAILSLLKTKGWTVKDFLVASDLKSSEQVQALCDGKIDVITDFVGHPNAGMQEASATCDAVALSLGDALVAELVEKYPYYTAGLIPGNTYNNNPQDIKTISVRASVYATTALSDEMAYAIVKSIASNISRFHELSGALRKLTLRDLVTSGSAVPLHDGAERFYRETGMLK
;
A
#
# COMPACT_ATOMS: atom_id res chain seq x y z
N MET A 1 20.28 11.34 4.95
CA MET A 1 20.10 11.40 3.48
C MET A 1 18.65 11.11 3.17
N SER A 2 18.11 11.78 2.14
CA SER A 2 16.79 11.47 1.61
C SER A 2 16.79 10.09 0.94
N PHE A 3 15.69 9.36 1.07
CA PHE A 3 15.45 8.12 0.37
C PHE A 3 14.89 8.41 -1.03
N PHE A 4 15.57 7.96 -2.08
CA PHE A 4 15.15 8.21 -3.45
C PHE A 4 14.05 7.25 -3.90
N VAL A 5 13.05 7.77 -4.59
CA VAL A 5 12.10 6.97 -5.37
C VAL A 5 12.13 7.48 -6.80
N VAL A 6 12.82 6.75 -7.67
CA VAL A 6 13.02 7.11 -9.08
C VAL A 6 12.08 6.28 -9.94
N ALA A 7 11.14 6.91 -10.64
CA ALA A 7 10.22 6.26 -11.56
C ALA A 7 10.76 6.31 -13.00
N ASN A 8 11.34 5.21 -13.48
CA ASN A 8 11.67 5.03 -14.89
C ASN A 8 10.44 4.54 -15.66
N TRP A 9 9.76 5.44 -16.37
CA TRP A 9 8.55 5.09 -17.13
C TRP A 9 8.83 4.23 -18.36
N LYS A 10 10.11 4.07 -18.73
CA LYS A 10 10.54 3.43 -19.99
C LYS A 10 9.76 4.04 -21.16
N MET A 11 9.39 3.23 -22.15
CA MET A 11 8.60 3.65 -23.32
C MET A 11 7.09 3.60 -23.04
N ASN A 12 6.62 4.24 -21.96
CA ASN A 12 5.19 4.28 -21.60
C ASN A 12 4.71 5.70 -21.27
N GLY A 13 3.40 5.89 -21.39
CA GLY A 13 2.69 7.08 -20.96
C GLY A 13 2.27 8.00 -22.10
N ASP A 14 1.43 8.97 -21.74
CA ASP A 14 0.96 10.05 -22.60
C ASP A 14 0.77 11.34 -21.77
N VAL A 15 0.36 12.43 -22.40
CA VAL A 15 0.13 13.70 -21.72
C VAL A 15 -0.99 13.61 -20.68
N ALA A 16 -1.98 12.72 -20.87
CA ALA A 16 -3.05 12.51 -19.90
C ALA A 16 -2.50 11.85 -18.64
N LEU A 17 -1.65 10.84 -18.76
CA LEU A 17 -0.96 10.21 -17.64
C LEU A 17 -0.09 11.23 -16.89
N VAL A 18 0.65 12.08 -17.59
CA VAL A 18 1.43 13.16 -16.94
C VAL A 18 0.53 14.03 -16.09
N ARG A 19 -0.60 14.50 -16.64
CA ARG A 19 -1.58 15.31 -15.91
C ARG A 19 -2.14 14.57 -14.70
N ASP A 20 -2.55 13.32 -14.87
CA ASP A 20 -3.17 12.54 -13.80
C ASP A 20 -2.16 12.24 -12.68
N PHE A 21 -0.90 11.98 -13.04
CA PHE A 21 0.20 11.75 -12.10
C PHE A 21 0.53 13.03 -11.31
N LEU A 22 0.69 14.17 -11.99
CA LEU A 22 0.93 15.45 -11.33
C LEU A 22 -0.24 15.84 -10.44
N THR A 23 -1.48 15.67 -10.91
CA THR A 23 -2.69 15.94 -10.11
C THR A 23 -2.73 15.06 -8.87
N ALA A 24 -2.41 13.77 -8.99
CA ALA A 24 -2.35 12.86 -7.85
C ALA A 24 -1.24 13.24 -6.88
N ILE A 25 -0.07 13.67 -7.36
CA ILE A 25 1.01 14.15 -6.50
C ILE A 25 0.61 15.45 -5.79
N ASP A 26 0.05 16.41 -6.50
CA ASP A 26 -0.33 17.69 -5.89
C ASP A 26 -1.48 17.52 -4.89
N THR A 27 -2.50 16.75 -5.26
CA THR A 27 -3.66 16.50 -4.39
C THR A 27 -3.28 15.67 -3.17
N ASN A 28 -2.48 14.63 -3.35
CA ASN A 28 -2.21 13.67 -2.29
C ASN A 28 -0.89 13.92 -1.55
N PHE A 29 0.05 14.73 -2.07
CA PHE A 29 1.44 14.84 -1.57
C PHE A 29 2.07 16.24 -1.52
N ALA A 30 1.69 17.22 -2.36
CA ALA A 30 2.34 18.55 -2.33
C ALA A 30 2.20 19.29 -0.97
N PRO A 31 1.05 19.23 -0.25
CA PRO A 31 0.97 19.72 1.13
C PRO A 31 1.79 18.89 2.15
N LYS A 32 2.20 17.66 1.77
CA LYS A 32 2.83 16.65 2.64
C LYS A 32 4.35 16.52 2.47
N LEU A 33 4.92 16.99 1.36
CA LEU A 33 6.36 16.95 1.05
C LEU A 33 7.11 18.21 1.52
N LEU A 34 6.44 19.36 1.59
CA LEU A 34 7.04 20.66 1.92
C LEU A 34 7.46 20.83 3.39
N ASN A 35 7.00 19.95 4.30
CA ASN A 35 7.38 19.95 5.72
C ASN A 35 8.17 18.68 6.07
N ASN A 36 9.49 18.72 5.90
CA ASN A 36 10.47 17.72 6.39
C ASN A 36 10.27 16.25 5.96
N SER A 37 9.88 15.99 4.71
CA SER A 37 9.85 14.60 4.23
C SER A 37 11.25 14.11 3.79
N PRO A 38 11.75 12.97 4.27
CA PRO A 38 13.05 12.42 3.91
C PRO A 38 13.00 11.61 2.61
N ILE A 39 12.15 11.97 1.63
CA ILE A 39 11.99 11.23 0.37
C ILE A 39 12.19 12.18 -0.81
N GLU A 40 13.04 11.78 -1.74
CA GLU A 40 13.30 12.51 -2.99
C GLU A 40 12.65 11.78 -4.17
N LEU A 41 11.68 12.43 -4.81
CA LEU A 41 10.92 11.86 -5.92
C LEU A 41 11.50 12.33 -7.25
N VAL A 42 11.89 11.38 -8.10
CA VAL A 42 12.41 11.65 -9.44
C VAL A 42 11.54 10.91 -10.45
N ILE A 43 11.00 11.61 -11.46
CA ILE A 43 10.26 10.98 -12.56
C ILE A 43 11.09 11.06 -13.83
N CYS A 44 11.30 9.93 -14.48
CA CYS A 44 12.02 9.82 -15.75
C CYS A 44 11.06 9.36 -16.86
N PRO A 45 10.34 10.29 -17.53
CA PRO A 45 9.44 9.97 -18.63
C PRO A 45 10.20 9.84 -19.98
N PRO A 46 9.57 9.31 -21.05
CA PRO A 46 10.06 9.48 -22.42
C PRO A 46 10.33 10.95 -22.76
N PHE A 47 11.33 11.23 -23.62
CA PHE A 47 11.70 12.59 -24.02
C PHE A 47 10.52 13.42 -24.55
N THR A 48 9.59 12.79 -25.26
CA THR A 48 8.39 13.42 -25.83
C THR A 48 7.42 13.96 -24.78
N LEU A 49 7.51 13.49 -23.53
CA LEU A 49 6.65 13.89 -22.42
C LEU A 49 7.35 14.84 -21.43
N MET A 50 8.67 15.02 -21.52
CA MET A 50 9.42 15.84 -20.56
C MET A 50 8.90 17.28 -20.47
N SER A 51 8.52 17.89 -21.59
CA SER A 51 7.98 19.25 -21.62
C SER A 51 6.62 19.38 -20.91
N ALA A 52 5.87 18.28 -20.76
CA ALA A 52 4.59 18.28 -20.04
C ALA A 52 4.77 18.35 -18.51
N PHE A 53 5.98 18.11 -18.00
CA PHE A 53 6.32 18.24 -16.58
C PHE A 53 6.70 19.67 -16.15
N ASN A 54 6.73 20.63 -17.09
CA ASN A 54 7.34 21.93 -16.80
C ASN A 54 6.48 22.81 -15.84
N SER A 55 7.16 23.40 -14.86
CA SER A 55 6.76 24.39 -13.83
C SER A 55 5.59 24.09 -12.86
N ARG A 56 4.95 22.93 -12.91
CA ARG A 56 3.70 22.69 -12.14
C ARG A 56 3.81 21.90 -10.83
N CYS A 57 4.95 21.32 -10.48
CA CYS A 57 5.07 20.60 -9.20
C CYS A 57 6.48 20.74 -8.59
N PRO A 58 6.70 21.63 -7.62
CA PRO A 58 7.99 21.75 -6.92
C PRO A 58 8.34 20.50 -6.08
N SER A 59 7.37 19.61 -5.89
CA SER A 59 7.50 18.41 -5.06
C SER A 59 8.16 17.23 -5.77
N VAL A 60 8.49 17.37 -7.06
CA VAL A 60 9.06 16.30 -7.88
C VAL A 60 10.22 16.84 -8.72
N LYS A 61 11.28 16.04 -8.80
CA LYS A 61 12.45 16.27 -9.64
C LYS A 61 12.28 15.59 -11.00
N LEU A 62 12.72 16.25 -12.06
CA LEU A 62 12.61 15.71 -13.41
C LEU A 62 13.90 14.97 -13.77
N GLY A 63 13.76 13.72 -14.23
CA GLY A 63 14.85 12.92 -14.74
C GLY A 63 14.69 12.58 -16.23
N ALA A 64 15.79 12.22 -16.87
CA ALA A 64 15.83 11.72 -18.24
C ALA A 64 16.21 10.23 -18.27
N GLN A 65 15.85 9.54 -19.35
CA GLN A 65 16.10 8.10 -19.50
C GLN A 65 17.42 7.76 -20.22
N ASN A 66 18.07 8.76 -20.82
CA ASN A 66 19.38 8.66 -21.48
C ASN A 66 19.89 10.09 -21.82
N CYS A 67 21.18 10.23 -22.14
CA CYS A 67 21.72 11.40 -22.84
C CYS A 67 22.86 10.99 -23.78
N PHE A 68 23.29 11.92 -24.64
CA PHE A 68 24.44 11.75 -25.52
C PHE A 68 25.71 12.37 -24.93
N SER A 69 26.87 11.73 -25.17
CA SER A 69 28.17 12.09 -24.61
C SER A 69 28.93 13.15 -25.41
N GLY A 70 28.29 14.26 -25.77
CA GLY A 70 28.94 15.29 -26.58
C GLY A 70 28.23 16.63 -26.58
N ILE A 71 28.97 17.68 -26.22
CA ILE A 71 28.55 19.07 -26.38
C ILE A 71 28.70 19.43 -27.87
N ASN A 72 27.61 19.90 -28.50
CA ASN A 72 27.59 20.51 -29.83
C ASN A 72 28.12 19.66 -31.01
N LYS A 73 28.12 18.33 -30.92
CA LYS A 73 28.32 17.45 -32.09
C LYS A 73 26.97 17.17 -32.76
N GLY A 74 26.89 17.36 -34.08
CA GLY A 74 25.70 16.99 -34.84
C GLY A 74 25.46 15.48 -34.76
N CYS A 75 24.47 15.08 -33.96
CA CYS A 75 24.05 13.70 -33.80
C CYS A 75 22.53 13.63 -33.94
N THR A 76 22.07 13.34 -35.15
CA THR A 76 20.64 13.40 -35.49
C THR A 76 19.85 12.37 -34.69
N GLY A 77 18.82 12.83 -33.98
CA GLY A 77 17.93 11.99 -33.18
C GLY A 77 18.35 11.83 -31.71
N GLU A 78 19.57 12.23 -31.36
CA GLU A 78 20.07 12.18 -29.98
C GLU A 78 19.74 13.45 -29.19
N ILE A 79 19.75 13.32 -27.85
CA ILE A 79 19.48 14.41 -26.91
C ILE A 79 20.75 14.68 -26.09
N SER A 80 21.25 15.92 -26.13
CA SER A 80 22.42 16.32 -25.36
C SER A 80 22.06 16.60 -23.89
N ALA A 81 23.04 16.52 -22.99
CA ALA A 81 22.86 16.91 -21.60
C ALA A 81 22.38 18.38 -21.46
N ALA A 82 22.88 19.28 -22.31
CA ALA A 82 22.46 20.69 -22.32
C ALA A 82 20.95 20.84 -22.65
N MET A 83 20.43 20.07 -23.62
CA MET A 83 18.99 20.06 -23.94
C MET A 83 18.15 19.56 -22.77
N LEU A 84 18.62 18.54 -22.04
CA LEU A 84 17.95 18.05 -20.84
C LEU A 84 17.94 19.11 -19.74
N ARG A 85 19.07 19.80 -19.54
CA ARG A 85 19.19 20.87 -18.55
C ARG A 85 18.21 22.01 -18.83
N GLU A 86 18.07 22.41 -20.10
CA GLU A 86 17.09 23.40 -20.54
C GLU A 86 15.65 22.98 -20.25
N CYS A 87 15.36 21.67 -20.29
CA CYS A 87 14.06 21.11 -19.90
C CYS A 87 13.83 21.05 -18.37
N GLY A 88 14.77 21.53 -17.55
CA GLY A 88 14.68 21.49 -16.09
C GLY A 88 15.04 20.13 -15.50
N CYS A 89 15.81 19.32 -16.21
CA CYS A 89 16.22 18.00 -15.75
C CYS A 89 17.30 18.07 -14.66
N ASP A 90 17.08 17.38 -13.53
CA ASP A 90 18.00 17.26 -12.40
C ASP A 90 18.83 15.95 -12.45
N TYR A 91 18.28 14.88 -13.06
CA TYR A 91 18.84 13.52 -13.04
C TYR A 91 18.83 12.86 -14.43
N VAL A 92 19.77 11.95 -14.71
CA VAL A 92 19.71 11.13 -15.94
C VAL A 92 20.08 9.68 -15.68
N ILE A 93 19.23 8.75 -16.13
CA ILE A 93 19.50 7.32 -16.09
C ILE A 93 20.43 6.96 -17.25
N LEU A 94 21.52 6.25 -16.96
CA LEU A 94 22.53 5.84 -17.94
C LEU A 94 22.90 4.38 -17.75
N GLY A 95 23.13 3.67 -18.85
CA GLY A 95 23.54 2.26 -18.81
C GLY A 95 22.45 1.32 -18.33
N HIS A 96 21.18 1.69 -18.44
CA HIS A 96 20.06 0.80 -18.12
C HIS A 96 20.17 -0.49 -18.95
N SER A 97 19.84 -1.63 -18.35
CA SER A 97 19.88 -2.97 -18.95
C SER A 97 19.26 -3.06 -20.35
N ASP A 98 18.07 -2.47 -20.56
CA ASP A 98 17.42 -2.38 -21.88
C ASP A 98 18.32 -1.68 -22.92
N ARG A 99 19.10 -0.67 -22.52
CA ARG A 99 20.01 0.05 -23.42
C ARG A 99 21.28 -0.75 -23.72
N ARG A 100 21.88 -1.37 -22.70
CA ARG A 100 23.04 -2.27 -22.87
C ARG A 100 22.70 -3.43 -23.82
N SER A 101 21.54 -4.04 -23.64
CA SER A 101 21.13 -5.21 -24.43
C SER A 101 20.63 -4.86 -25.83
N ALA A 102 19.78 -3.83 -25.99
CA ALA A 102 19.19 -3.51 -27.29
C ALA A 102 20.04 -2.57 -28.15
N PHE A 103 20.88 -1.75 -27.54
CA PHE A 103 21.68 -0.73 -28.24
C PHE A 103 23.18 -0.90 -28.06
N ALA A 104 23.62 -2.00 -27.44
CA ALA A 104 25.02 -2.35 -27.23
C ALA A 104 25.84 -1.23 -26.53
N GLU A 105 25.22 -0.50 -25.60
CA GLU A 105 25.95 0.53 -24.85
C GLU A 105 27.03 -0.09 -23.96
N GLU A 106 28.28 0.30 -24.20
CA GLU A 106 29.42 -0.21 -23.46
C GLU A 106 29.73 0.64 -22.22
N ASN A 107 30.53 0.08 -21.31
CA ASN A 107 30.89 0.76 -20.06
C ASN A 107 31.57 2.11 -20.29
N ALA A 108 32.40 2.22 -21.34
CA ALA A 108 33.10 3.45 -21.69
C ALA A 108 32.14 4.54 -22.19
N ASP A 109 31.13 4.19 -23.00
CA ASP A 109 30.12 5.13 -23.48
C ASP A 109 29.32 5.71 -22.32
N ILE A 110 28.94 4.85 -21.37
CA ILE A 110 28.18 5.24 -20.18
C ILE A 110 28.98 6.24 -19.34
N ARG A 111 30.29 6.04 -19.17
CA ARG A 111 31.15 7.00 -18.48
C ARG A 111 31.17 8.36 -19.18
N LEU A 112 31.36 8.38 -20.49
CA LEU A 112 31.39 9.64 -21.26
C LEU A 112 30.05 10.38 -21.19
N LYS A 113 28.93 9.65 -21.19
CA LYS A 113 27.59 10.24 -20.98
C LYS A 113 27.43 10.81 -19.58
N ALA A 114 27.90 10.09 -18.56
CA ALA A 114 27.83 10.52 -17.17
C ALA A 114 28.66 11.80 -16.96
N GLU A 115 29.88 11.85 -17.49
CA GLU A 115 30.74 13.03 -17.44
C GLU A 115 30.07 14.22 -18.16
N SER A 116 29.49 14.02 -19.35
CA SER A 116 28.76 15.07 -20.06
C SER A 116 27.52 15.58 -19.32
N ALA A 117 26.80 14.70 -18.61
CA ALA A 117 25.68 15.11 -17.76
C ALA A 117 26.13 15.95 -16.56
N MET A 118 27.25 15.58 -15.94
CA MET A 118 27.80 16.29 -14.79
C MET A 118 28.32 17.69 -15.16
N GLU A 119 28.89 17.85 -16.35
CA GLU A 119 29.30 19.16 -16.88
C GLU A 119 28.12 20.15 -16.97
N GLU A 120 26.91 19.65 -17.20
CA GLU A 120 25.67 20.43 -17.27
C GLU A 120 24.92 20.51 -15.93
N GLY A 121 25.52 20.00 -14.84
CA GLY A 121 24.93 19.99 -13.51
C GLY A 121 23.74 19.04 -13.35
N ILE A 122 23.69 17.98 -14.16
CA ILE A 122 22.71 16.88 -14.06
C ILE A 122 23.38 15.71 -13.34
N THR A 123 22.72 15.15 -12.33
CA THR A 123 23.27 14.03 -11.55
C THR A 123 23.03 12.69 -12.28
N PRO A 124 24.09 11.93 -12.63
CA PRO A 124 23.93 10.63 -13.28
C PRO A 124 23.40 9.55 -12.30
N ILE A 125 22.45 8.75 -12.76
CA ILE A 125 22.01 7.49 -12.15
C ILE A 125 22.52 6.36 -13.05
N ILE A 126 23.60 5.71 -12.62
CA ILE A 126 24.34 4.73 -13.42
C ILE A 126 23.86 3.34 -13.06
N CYS A 127 23.26 2.65 -14.02
CA CYS A 127 22.76 1.31 -13.85
C CYS A 127 23.87 0.26 -14.03
N VAL A 128 23.94 -0.66 -13.07
CA VAL A 128 24.87 -1.79 -13.05
C VAL A 128 24.12 -3.05 -12.61
N GLY A 129 24.52 -4.21 -13.09
CA GLY A 129 23.87 -5.46 -12.77
C GLY A 129 24.39 -6.62 -13.61
N GLU A 130 24.37 -7.80 -13.01
CA GLU A 130 24.76 -9.04 -13.68
C GLU A 130 23.56 -9.73 -14.32
N THR A 131 23.83 -10.53 -15.35
CA THR A 131 22.90 -11.47 -15.97
C THR A 131 22.72 -12.73 -15.12
N LEU A 132 21.66 -13.50 -15.40
CA LEU A 132 21.44 -14.78 -14.72
C LEU A 132 22.61 -15.76 -14.96
N GLN A 133 23.20 -15.73 -16.14
CA GLN A 133 24.33 -16.60 -16.49
C GLN A 133 25.58 -16.25 -15.68
N GLU A 134 25.90 -14.96 -15.56
CA GLU A 134 27.03 -14.49 -14.74
C GLU A 134 26.82 -14.83 -13.27
N ARG A 135 25.59 -14.69 -12.78
CA ARG A 135 25.23 -15.08 -11.42
C ARG A 135 25.38 -16.58 -11.17
N ASN A 136 24.81 -17.41 -12.04
CA ASN A 136 24.93 -18.87 -11.93
C ASN A 136 26.39 -19.34 -12.13
N GLY A 137 27.21 -18.56 -12.83
CA GLY A 137 28.64 -18.78 -12.98
C GLY A 137 29.48 -18.36 -11.79
N GLY A 138 28.89 -17.72 -10.77
CA GLY A 138 29.60 -17.27 -9.57
C GLY A 138 30.52 -16.05 -9.78
N ILE A 139 30.29 -15.27 -10.85
CA ILE A 139 31.13 -14.11 -11.23
C ILE A 139 30.42 -12.77 -11.01
N SER A 140 29.30 -12.74 -10.27
CA SER A 140 28.53 -11.51 -10.00
C SER A 140 29.39 -10.38 -9.45
N SER A 141 30.23 -10.67 -8.45
CA SER A 141 31.07 -9.65 -7.82
C SER A 141 32.07 -9.03 -8.79
N ASP A 142 32.72 -9.85 -9.62
CA ASP A 142 33.68 -9.36 -10.62
C ASP A 142 33.02 -8.45 -11.65
N ILE A 143 31.82 -8.83 -12.11
CA ILE A 143 31.02 -8.03 -13.06
C ILE A 143 30.63 -6.68 -12.44
N LEU A 144 30.14 -6.67 -11.20
CA LEU A 144 29.75 -5.43 -10.53
C LEU A 144 30.95 -4.50 -10.31
N ILE A 145 32.09 -5.06 -9.88
CA ILE A 145 33.34 -4.31 -9.69
C ILE A 145 33.80 -3.72 -11.03
N GLU A 146 33.80 -4.51 -12.10
CA GLU A 146 34.19 -4.04 -13.43
C GLU A 146 33.27 -2.92 -13.94
N GLN A 147 31.95 -3.11 -13.85
CA GLN A 147 30.98 -2.11 -14.29
C GLN A 147 31.12 -0.81 -13.50
N CYS A 148 31.24 -0.86 -12.17
CA CYS A 148 31.48 0.33 -11.36
C CYS A 148 32.80 1.02 -11.75
N ASN A 149 33.88 0.27 -11.93
CA ASN A 149 35.19 0.82 -12.29
C ASN A 149 35.25 1.39 -13.71
N LYS A 150 34.42 0.90 -14.63
CA LYS A 150 34.45 1.34 -16.04
C LYS A 150 33.35 2.35 -16.40
N CYS A 151 32.18 2.31 -15.74
CA CYS A 151 31.07 3.22 -15.99
C CYS A 151 31.09 4.47 -15.12
N CYS A 152 31.48 4.37 -13.84
CA CYS A 152 31.30 5.49 -12.91
C CYS A 152 32.36 6.58 -13.11
N PRO A 153 32.00 7.88 -13.05
CA PRO A 153 32.96 8.98 -13.00
C PRO A 153 33.94 8.83 -11.83
N LYS A 154 35.18 9.30 -12.01
CA LYS A 154 36.22 9.20 -10.97
C LYS A 154 36.03 10.21 -9.83
N CYS A 155 35.29 11.30 -10.08
CA CYS A 155 35.01 12.36 -9.12
C CYS A 155 33.62 12.95 -9.39
N GLY A 156 33.13 13.74 -8.42
CA GLY A 156 31.81 14.36 -8.44
C GLY A 156 30.68 13.46 -7.95
N GLU A 157 29.45 13.98 -7.97
CA GLU A 157 28.28 13.29 -7.42
C GLU A 157 27.56 12.46 -8.47
N PHE A 158 27.32 11.19 -8.17
CA PHE A 158 26.53 10.27 -8.97
C PHE A 158 25.85 9.23 -8.07
N ILE A 159 24.85 8.58 -8.64
CA ILE A 159 24.08 7.52 -8.01
C ILE A 159 24.34 6.22 -8.78
N VAL A 160 24.47 5.09 -8.08
CA VAL A 160 24.48 3.76 -8.73
C VAL A 160 23.13 3.10 -8.49
N ALA A 161 22.50 2.60 -9.55
CA ALA A 161 21.31 1.76 -9.44
C ALA A 161 21.73 0.31 -9.71
N TYR A 162 21.75 -0.52 -8.67
CA TYR A 162 21.94 -1.96 -8.83
C TYR A 162 20.65 -2.58 -9.37
N GLU A 163 20.71 -3.07 -10.60
CA GLU A 163 19.62 -3.73 -11.29
C GLU A 163 20.02 -5.10 -11.87
N PRO A 164 19.94 -6.20 -11.08
CA PRO A 164 20.22 -7.52 -11.61
C PRO A 164 19.32 -7.79 -12.80
N VAL A 165 19.90 -8.05 -13.97
CA VAL A 165 19.18 -8.07 -15.26
C VAL A 165 18.06 -9.12 -15.25
N TRP A 166 18.28 -10.20 -14.50
CA TRP A 166 17.33 -11.29 -14.33
C TRP A 166 16.14 -10.98 -13.41
N ALA A 167 16.18 -9.86 -12.68
CA ALA A 167 15.09 -9.34 -11.85
C ALA A 167 14.31 -8.19 -12.53
N ILE A 168 14.56 -7.90 -13.80
CA ILE A 168 13.92 -6.81 -14.54
C ILE A 168 12.74 -7.36 -15.34
N GLY A 169 11.55 -6.79 -15.15
CA GLY A 169 10.35 -7.14 -15.92
C GLY A 169 9.73 -8.51 -15.59
N GLY A 170 10.33 -9.29 -14.68
CA GLY A 170 9.81 -10.58 -14.21
C GLY A 170 9.11 -10.49 -12.85
N SER A 171 8.46 -11.58 -12.43
CA SER A 171 7.88 -11.71 -11.07
C SER A 171 8.90 -12.11 -10.00
N THR A 172 10.10 -12.47 -10.40
CA THR A 172 11.15 -12.94 -9.50
C THR A 172 11.87 -11.76 -8.86
N ILE A 173 11.78 -11.67 -7.53
CA ILE A 173 12.54 -10.71 -6.73
C ILE A 173 13.71 -11.49 -6.12
N PRO A 174 14.96 -10.99 -6.22
CA PRO A 174 16.10 -11.56 -5.51
C PRO A 174 15.84 -11.64 -4.00
N ASP A 175 16.37 -12.66 -3.35
CA ASP A 175 16.38 -12.69 -1.89
C ASP A 175 17.09 -11.46 -1.32
N LEU A 176 16.65 -10.97 -0.16
CA LEU A 176 17.22 -9.74 0.42
C LEU A 176 18.72 -9.86 0.70
N GLU A 177 19.20 -11.05 1.06
CA GLU A 177 20.63 -11.32 1.28
C GLU A 177 21.45 -11.17 0.00
N ILE A 178 20.90 -11.59 -1.13
CA ILE A 178 21.51 -11.38 -2.46
C ILE A 178 21.68 -9.89 -2.74
N ILE A 179 20.64 -9.09 -2.45
CA ILE A 179 20.69 -7.65 -2.71
C ILE A 179 21.73 -6.99 -1.80
N LYS A 180 21.79 -7.39 -0.51
CA LYS A 180 22.79 -6.89 0.44
C LYS A 180 24.21 -7.20 -0.03
N GLU A 181 24.50 -8.44 -0.41
CA GLU A 181 25.81 -8.88 -0.87
C GLU A 181 26.28 -8.06 -2.09
N SER A 182 25.41 -7.85 -3.06
CA SER A 182 25.70 -7.02 -4.24
C SER A 182 25.96 -5.55 -3.86
N LEU A 183 25.15 -4.99 -2.95
CA LEU A 183 25.32 -3.62 -2.47
C LEU A 183 26.65 -3.45 -1.71
N ASP A 184 27.01 -4.40 -0.86
CA ASP A 184 28.27 -4.37 -0.12
C ASP A 184 29.47 -4.52 -1.04
N THR A 185 29.35 -5.35 -2.09
CA THR A 185 30.37 -5.45 -3.15
C THR A 185 30.56 -4.10 -3.84
N ILE A 186 29.46 -3.45 -4.27
CA ILE A 186 29.50 -2.14 -4.93
C ILE A 186 30.12 -1.08 -4.02
N ARG A 187 29.72 -1.02 -2.74
CA ARG A 187 30.27 -0.04 -1.77
C ARG A 187 31.75 -0.24 -1.49
N SER A 188 32.18 -1.48 -1.36
CA SER A 188 33.57 -1.80 -0.98
C SER A 188 34.56 -1.49 -2.10
N HIS A 189 34.09 -1.46 -3.36
CA HIS A 189 34.94 -1.37 -4.54
C HIS A 189 34.66 -0.14 -5.41
N SER A 190 33.86 0.81 -4.93
CA SER A 190 33.62 2.08 -5.62
C SER A 190 33.48 3.22 -4.62
N SER A 191 33.71 4.45 -5.07
CA SER A 191 33.51 5.65 -4.25
C SER A 191 32.04 6.07 -4.14
N VAL A 192 31.10 5.18 -4.48
CA VAL A 192 29.67 5.51 -4.51
C VAL A 192 29.16 5.77 -3.10
N ARG A 193 28.36 6.83 -2.96
CA ARG A 193 27.70 7.18 -1.69
C ARG A 193 26.22 6.82 -1.68
N THR A 194 25.58 6.87 -2.85
CA THR A 194 24.14 6.68 -3.01
C THR A 194 23.92 5.45 -3.91
N ILE A 195 23.32 4.41 -3.33
CA ILE A 195 22.97 3.19 -4.09
C ILE A 195 21.46 2.98 -4.05
N LEU A 196 20.87 2.81 -5.23
CA LEU A 196 19.49 2.42 -5.42
C LEU A 196 19.41 0.95 -5.79
N TYR A 197 18.28 0.33 -5.49
CA TYR A 197 17.94 -0.98 -6.00
C TYR A 197 16.86 -0.87 -7.08
N GLY A 198 17.07 -1.50 -8.23
CA GLY A 198 16.09 -1.65 -9.30
C GLY A 198 15.88 -3.13 -9.62
N GLY A 199 14.64 -3.60 -9.68
CA GLY A 199 14.36 -5.02 -9.94
C GLY A 199 13.05 -5.45 -9.30
N SER A 200 11.99 -5.40 -10.10
CA SER A 200 10.62 -5.72 -9.70
C SER A 200 10.15 -5.03 -8.40
N VAL A 201 10.60 -3.79 -8.17
CA VAL A 201 10.15 -2.95 -7.05
C VAL A 201 8.68 -2.57 -7.26
N ASN A 202 7.89 -2.71 -6.20
CA ASN A 202 6.47 -2.39 -6.18
C ASN A 202 6.02 -1.95 -4.77
N GLN A 203 4.74 -1.62 -4.62
CA GLN A 203 4.17 -1.17 -3.34
C GLN A 203 4.28 -2.21 -2.21
N ASP A 204 4.34 -3.50 -2.54
CA ASP A 204 4.32 -4.59 -1.56
C ASP A 204 5.73 -4.86 -0.98
N ASN A 205 6.79 -4.64 -1.77
CA ASN A 205 8.16 -4.96 -1.37
C ASN A 205 9.03 -3.77 -0.94
N ILE A 206 8.66 -2.52 -1.30
CA ILE A 206 9.48 -1.33 -1.03
C ILE A 206 9.79 -1.14 0.47
N CYS A 207 8.82 -1.47 1.35
CA CYS A 207 9.01 -1.41 2.80
C CYS A 207 10.09 -2.38 3.29
N ALA A 208 10.07 -3.63 2.79
CA ALA A 208 11.05 -4.64 3.16
C ALA A 208 12.45 -4.25 2.67
N LEU A 209 12.56 -3.78 1.42
CA LEU A 209 13.81 -3.28 0.85
C LEU A 209 14.39 -2.14 1.69
N LYS A 210 13.57 -1.13 1.98
CA LYS A 210 13.98 0.06 2.75
C LYS A 210 14.37 -0.26 4.20
N SER A 211 13.68 -1.21 4.85
CA SER A 211 13.87 -1.50 6.28
C SER A 211 14.92 -2.57 6.57
N ARG A 212 15.19 -3.48 5.62
CA ARG A 212 16.04 -4.65 5.86
C ARG A 212 17.39 -4.57 5.17
N ILE A 213 17.61 -3.60 4.29
CA ILE A 213 18.87 -3.45 3.55
C ILE A 213 19.56 -2.17 4.02
N ASP A 214 20.54 -2.34 4.89
CA ASP A 214 21.28 -1.21 5.45
C ASP A 214 22.04 -0.44 4.36
N GLY A 215 21.97 0.89 4.48
CA GLY A 215 22.56 1.85 3.54
C GLY A 215 21.89 1.93 2.17
N LEU A 216 20.78 1.21 1.91
CA LEU A 216 20.02 1.38 0.68
C LEU A 216 19.49 2.82 0.63
N SER A 217 19.89 3.58 -0.39
CA SER A 217 19.58 5.01 -0.48
C SER A 217 18.27 5.28 -1.23
N GLY A 218 17.67 4.27 -1.86
CA GLY A 218 16.41 4.42 -2.57
C GLY A 218 16.13 3.26 -3.52
N VAL A 219 15.15 3.47 -4.40
CA VAL A 219 14.73 2.49 -5.40
C VAL A 219 14.60 3.11 -6.79
N LEU A 220 14.90 2.30 -7.81
CA LEU A 220 14.63 2.57 -9.23
C LEU A 220 13.47 1.68 -9.67
N VAL A 221 12.32 2.30 -9.92
CA VAL A 221 11.04 1.64 -10.20
C VAL A 221 10.76 1.67 -11.70
N GLY A 222 10.42 0.52 -12.29
CA GLY A 222 10.01 0.40 -13.69
C GLY A 222 8.52 0.65 -13.90
N SER A 223 7.80 -0.33 -14.46
CA SER A 223 6.37 -0.23 -14.83
C SER A 223 5.42 0.08 -13.67
N ALA A 224 5.75 -0.32 -12.43
CA ALA A 224 4.98 0.10 -11.25
C ALA A 224 4.98 1.64 -11.08
N GLY A 225 5.99 2.32 -11.60
CA GLY A 225 6.14 3.77 -11.57
C GLY A 225 5.22 4.53 -12.54
N THR A 226 4.57 3.85 -13.50
CA THR A 226 3.60 4.47 -14.41
C THR A 226 2.16 4.35 -13.91
N LYS A 227 1.92 3.52 -12.89
CA LYS A 227 0.60 3.34 -12.30
C LYS A 227 0.43 4.29 -11.13
N VAL A 228 -0.35 5.35 -11.32
CA VAL A 228 -0.53 6.44 -10.34
C VAL A 228 -0.80 5.90 -8.92
N ASN A 229 -1.75 4.98 -8.75
CA ASN A 229 -2.11 4.46 -7.42
C ASN A 229 -1.00 3.61 -6.79
N GLU A 230 -0.33 2.76 -7.56
CA GLU A 230 0.76 1.91 -7.07
C GLU A 230 1.98 2.76 -6.69
N PHE A 231 2.30 3.77 -7.52
CA PHE A 231 3.34 4.75 -7.21
C PHE A 231 3.01 5.56 -5.96
N CYS A 232 1.78 6.09 -5.85
CA CYS A 232 1.28 6.74 -4.66
C CYS A 232 1.38 5.83 -3.43
N GLY A 233 1.09 4.54 -3.58
CA GLY A 233 1.26 3.51 -2.55
C GLY A 233 2.70 3.37 -2.08
N MET A 234 3.67 3.34 -3.00
CA MET A 234 5.11 3.27 -2.68
C MET A 234 5.63 4.51 -1.94
N ILE A 235 5.14 5.70 -2.28
CA ILE A 235 5.53 6.94 -1.58
C ILE A 235 4.72 7.18 -0.30
N SER A 236 3.54 6.56 -0.20
CA SER A 236 2.69 6.54 0.99
C SER A 236 2.99 5.41 1.95
N SER A 237 3.85 4.45 1.56
CA SER A 237 4.07 3.19 2.27
C SER A 237 4.56 3.50 3.68
N GLY A 238 3.59 3.49 4.59
CA GLY A 238 3.59 4.38 5.73
C GLY A 238 2.17 4.71 6.19
N GLY A 239 1.31 3.70 6.35
CA GLY A 239 0.04 3.83 7.07
C GLY A 239 0.27 4.11 8.57
N LEU A 240 -0.39 3.36 9.47
CA LEU A 240 -0.17 3.46 10.92
C LEU A 240 1.33 3.50 11.29
N CYS A 241 2.16 2.66 10.65
CA CYS A 241 3.59 2.60 10.91
C CYS A 241 4.36 3.90 10.72
N LYS A 242 4.00 4.74 9.73
CA LYS A 242 4.68 6.03 9.53
C LYS A 242 4.41 6.97 10.69
N PHE A 243 3.16 7.03 11.13
CA PHE A 243 2.77 7.87 12.25
C PHE A 243 3.45 7.38 13.53
N VAL A 244 3.40 6.08 13.81
CA VAL A 244 3.99 5.47 15.01
C VAL A 244 5.48 5.77 15.10
N VAL A 245 6.24 5.59 14.00
CA VAL A 245 7.69 5.87 13.97
C VAL A 245 7.98 7.36 14.19
N LEU A 246 7.20 8.26 13.57
CA LEU A 246 7.37 9.71 13.73
C LEU A 246 7.08 10.17 15.17
N SER A 247 6.03 9.65 15.80
CA SER A 247 5.63 10.05 17.16
C SER A 247 6.53 9.47 18.25
N TYR A 248 7.12 8.29 18.04
CA TYR A 248 8.09 7.71 18.99
C TYR A 248 9.42 8.48 19.01
N GLY A 249 9.78 9.13 17.91
CA GLY A 249 11.00 9.93 17.78
C GLY A 249 10.99 11.27 18.54
N GLU A 250 9.84 11.76 18.99
CA GLU A 250 9.75 13.04 19.75
C GLU A 250 10.17 12.93 21.23
N GLY A 251 10.77 11.80 21.64
CA GLY A 251 11.38 11.60 22.96
C GLY A 251 12.35 10.43 23.05
N GLY A 252 12.50 9.62 21.99
CA GLY A 252 13.43 8.49 21.90
C GLY A 252 14.59 8.74 20.94
N ARG A 253 15.68 7.97 21.08
CA ARG A 253 16.83 8.05 20.17
C ARG A 253 16.41 7.64 18.75
N PRO A 254 16.82 8.36 17.69
CA PRO A 254 16.56 7.97 16.30
C PRO A 254 17.03 6.52 16.03
N GLY A 255 16.17 5.68 15.45
CA GLY A 255 16.51 4.31 15.01
C GLY A 255 16.10 3.15 15.93
N GLN A 256 15.35 3.38 17.03
CA GLN A 256 14.98 2.30 17.96
C GLN A 256 13.67 1.54 17.64
N LEU A 257 12.83 2.04 16.73
CA LEU A 257 11.55 1.41 16.40
C LEU A 257 11.43 1.16 14.89
N ILE A 258 11.29 -0.10 14.50
CA ILE A 258 10.99 -0.53 13.14
C ILE A 258 9.54 -0.99 13.11
N CYS A 259 8.70 -0.32 12.32
CA CYS A 259 7.33 -0.74 12.07
C CYS A 259 7.18 -1.12 10.60
N SER A 260 6.77 -2.35 10.34
CA SER A 260 6.47 -2.86 9.01
C SER A 260 5.03 -3.33 8.93
N THR A 261 4.39 -3.11 7.78
CA THR A 261 3.06 -3.65 7.49
C THR A 261 3.19 -4.98 6.76
N SER A 262 2.19 -5.86 6.91
CA SER A 262 2.06 -7.10 6.13
C SER A 262 0.66 -7.19 5.54
N THR A 263 0.56 -7.54 4.26
CA THR A 263 -0.72 -7.87 3.62
C THR A 263 -1.11 -9.29 4.03
N THR A 264 -2.34 -9.48 4.52
CA THR A 264 -2.79 -10.76 5.06
C THR A 264 -4.15 -11.17 4.54
N ALA A 265 -4.56 -12.40 4.85
CA ALA A 265 -5.87 -12.94 4.47
C ALA A 265 -7.05 -12.36 5.28
N GLY A 266 -6.80 -11.56 6.33
CA GLY A 266 -7.84 -10.90 7.13
C GLY A 266 -7.73 -11.13 8.64
N SER A 267 -8.80 -10.76 9.36
CA SER A 267 -8.87 -10.70 10.83
C SER A 267 -8.39 -11.96 11.54
N VAL A 268 -8.86 -13.15 11.12
CA VAL A 268 -8.49 -14.42 11.79
C VAL A 268 -7.00 -14.74 11.61
N TYR A 269 -6.43 -14.47 10.43
CA TYR A 269 -4.99 -14.64 10.22
C TYR A 269 -4.18 -13.71 11.14
N ASN A 270 -4.60 -12.45 11.24
CA ASN A 270 -3.92 -11.45 12.07
C ASN A 270 -3.96 -11.85 13.54
N LEU A 271 -5.14 -12.17 14.07
CA LEU A 271 -5.34 -12.60 15.47
C LEU A 271 -4.59 -13.90 15.79
N ASN A 272 -4.58 -14.88 14.88
CA ASN A 272 -3.80 -16.10 15.06
C ASN A 272 -2.28 -15.86 15.00
N SER A 273 -1.83 -14.90 14.21
CA SER A 273 -0.41 -14.50 14.16
C SER A 273 0.00 -13.81 15.45
N MET A 274 -0.85 -12.94 16.01
CA MET A 274 -0.64 -12.34 17.32
C MET A 274 -0.63 -13.39 18.44
N ARG A 275 -1.56 -14.37 18.40
CA ARG A 275 -1.60 -15.50 19.34
C ARG A 275 -0.29 -16.29 19.35
N ARG A 276 0.36 -16.46 18.19
CA ARG A 276 1.64 -17.16 18.05
C ARG A 276 2.87 -16.28 18.31
N GLY A 277 2.68 -14.98 18.58
CA GLY A 277 3.79 -14.03 18.73
C GLY A 277 4.55 -13.71 17.44
N THR A 278 3.96 -13.98 16.27
CA THR A 278 4.57 -13.66 14.96
C THR A 278 4.06 -12.33 14.39
N MET A 279 3.24 -11.60 15.14
CA MET A 279 2.70 -10.28 14.82
C MET A 279 2.45 -9.54 16.13
N ASP A 280 3.00 -8.34 16.29
CA ASP A 280 2.86 -7.57 17.53
C ASP A 280 1.54 -6.79 17.58
N ILE A 281 1.10 -6.30 16.41
CA ILE A 281 -0.08 -5.45 16.23
C ILE A 281 -0.87 -5.96 15.03
N GLY A 282 -2.17 -6.16 15.22
CA GLY A 282 -3.07 -6.67 14.18
C GLY A 282 -4.28 -5.76 13.99
N VAL A 283 -4.64 -5.49 12.75
CA VAL A 283 -5.96 -4.91 12.43
C VAL A 283 -6.96 -6.04 12.28
N ALA A 284 -8.06 -5.97 13.02
CA ALA A 284 -9.14 -6.95 12.94
C ALA A 284 -10.49 -6.27 13.21
N GLN A 285 -11.55 -6.91 12.77
CA GLN A 285 -12.93 -6.48 13.04
C GLN A 285 -13.33 -6.81 14.49
N SER A 286 -14.20 -5.99 15.07
CA SER A 286 -14.55 -6.08 16.48
C SER A 286 -15.27 -7.38 16.88
N ASP A 287 -16.02 -7.99 15.95
CA ASP A 287 -16.64 -9.30 16.09
C ASP A 287 -15.59 -10.43 16.14
N ILE A 288 -14.62 -10.44 15.22
CA ILE A 288 -13.57 -11.45 15.24
C ILE A 288 -12.64 -11.25 16.46
N GLY A 289 -12.40 -10.00 16.86
CA GLY A 289 -11.71 -9.68 18.11
C GLY A 289 -12.44 -10.22 19.34
N TYR A 290 -13.78 -10.10 19.37
CA TYR A 290 -14.63 -10.69 20.42
C TYR A 290 -14.46 -12.22 20.46
N HIS A 291 -14.65 -12.91 19.33
CA HIS A 291 -14.55 -14.37 19.26
C HIS A 291 -13.15 -14.88 19.64
N ALA A 292 -12.09 -14.18 19.24
CA ALA A 292 -10.73 -14.52 19.63
C ALA A 292 -10.52 -14.40 21.14
N TYR A 293 -11.06 -13.34 21.75
CA TYR A 293 -10.95 -13.08 23.17
C TYR A 293 -11.77 -14.05 24.01
N THR A 294 -13.00 -14.38 23.61
CA THR A 294 -13.87 -15.30 24.35
C THR A 294 -13.63 -16.78 24.05
N GLY A 295 -13.00 -17.10 22.91
CA GLY A 295 -12.75 -18.48 22.49
C GLY A 295 -14.00 -19.22 21.98
N ASP A 296 -14.95 -18.49 21.37
CA ASP A 296 -16.20 -19.05 20.84
C ASP A 296 -16.28 -19.01 19.30
N ASP A 297 -17.37 -19.57 18.76
CA ASP A 297 -17.67 -19.68 17.31
C ASP A 297 -16.48 -20.17 16.47
N ILE A 298 -15.87 -19.27 15.67
CA ILE A 298 -14.72 -19.59 14.81
C ILE A 298 -13.44 -19.98 15.60
N TYR A 299 -13.40 -19.67 16.89
CA TYR A 299 -12.37 -20.08 17.84
C TYR A 299 -12.82 -21.21 18.78
N SER A 300 -13.97 -21.83 18.54
CA SER A 300 -14.42 -22.98 19.34
C SER A 300 -13.37 -24.11 19.35
N GLY A 301 -13.00 -24.56 20.54
CA GLY A 301 -11.92 -25.55 20.75
C GLY A 301 -10.51 -24.95 20.75
N ILE A 302 -10.37 -23.64 20.56
CA ILE A 302 -9.12 -22.89 20.72
C ILE A 302 -9.22 -22.11 22.04
N PRO A 303 -8.19 -22.11 22.91
CA PRO A 303 -8.23 -21.35 24.15
C PRO A 303 -8.56 -19.86 23.93
N PRO A 304 -9.35 -19.23 24.81
CA PRO A 304 -9.55 -17.78 24.83
C PRO A 304 -8.22 -17.01 24.71
N MET A 305 -8.20 -15.91 23.97
CA MET A 305 -7.03 -15.04 23.83
C MET A 305 -7.05 -13.95 24.90
N ASP A 306 -6.98 -14.34 26.18
CA ASP A 306 -7.15 -13.45 27.34
C ASP A 306 -6.12 -12.31 27.40
N ASN A 307 -5.01 -12.46 26.67
CA ASN A 307 -3.96 -11.45 26.53
C ASN A 307 -4.21 -10.44 25.39
N LEU A 308 -5.27 -10.58 24.59
CA LEU A 308 -5.61 -9.63 23.53
C LEU A 308 -6.04 -8.29 24.14
N ARG A 309 -5.55 -7.19 23.56
CA ARG A 309 -5.83 -5.83 24.02
C ARG A 309 -6.16 -4.91 22.86
N LEU A 310 -7.18 -4.07 23.03
CA LEU A 310 -7.55 -3.02 22.10
C LEU A 310 -6.60 -1.82 22.26
N LEU A 311 -6.02 -1.35 21.16
CA LEU A 311 -5.29 -0.09 21.12
C LEU A 311 -6.20 1.05 20.70
N ALA A 312 -6.89 0.90 19.57
CA ALA A 312 -7.78 1.94 19.04
C ALA A 312 -8.88 1.33 18.17
N SER A 313 -10.12 1.79 18.34
CA SER A 313 -11.20 1.47 17.41
C SER A 313 -11.27 2.48 16.26
N MET A 314 -11.29 1.99 15.03
CA MET A 314 -11.21 2.79 13.80
C MET A 314 -12.61 3.00 13.20
N HIS A 315 -12.74 3.03 11.88
CA HIS A 315 -14.02 3.28 11.23
C HIS A 315 -15.00 2.11 11.41
N LYS A 316 -16.29 2.43 11.28
CA LYS A 316 -17.34 1.41 11.16
C LYS A 316 -17.24 0.74 9.80
N GLU A 317 -17.42 -0.57 9.81
CA GLU A 317 -17.71 -1.36 8.62
C GLU A 317 -19.13 -1.87 8.73
N TYR A 318 -19.79 -2.08 7.59
CA TYR A 318 -21.22 -2.38 7.53
C TYR A 318 -21.42 -3.61 6.67
N LEU A 319 -22.33 -4.49 7.09
CA LEU A 319 -22.78 -5.57 6.24
C LEU A 319 -23.49 -4.97 5.03
N THR A 320 -22.88 -5.11 3.87
CA THR A 320 -23.35 -4.56 2.61
C THR A 320 -23.73 -5.70 1.69
N ILE A 321 -25.03 -5.77 1.38
CA ILE A 321 -25.58 -6.77 0.48
C ILE A 321 -25.99 -6.05 -0.80
N VAL A 322 -25.36 -6.40 -1.92
CA VAL A 322 -25.55 -5.71 -3.19
C VAL A 322 -26.00 -6.69 -4.25
N VAL A 323 -26.99 -6.28 -5.05
CA VAL A 323 -27.56 -7.07 -6.14
C VAL A 323 -27.72 -6.20 -7.38
N ARG A 324 -27.84 -6.80 -8.56
CA ARG A 324 -28.22 -6.03 -9.75
C ARG A 324 -29.68 -5.60 -9.66
N LYS A 325 -30.00 -4.38 -10.09
CA LYS A 325 -31.38 -3.85 -10.11
C LYS A 325 -32.34 -4.70 -10.95
N ASP A 326 -31.84 -5.34 -12.01
CA ASP A 326 -32.62 -6.20 -12.91
C ASP A 326 -32.73 -7.67 -12.47
N SER A 327 -32.12 -8.05 -11.34
CA SER A 327 -32.14 -9.42 -10.81
C SER A 327 -33.51 -9.89 -10.28
N GLY A 328 -34.44 -8.96 -10.07
CA GLY A 328 -35.72 -9.22 -9.41
C GLY A 328 -35.62 -9.35 -7.88
N ILE A 329 -34.44 -9.26 -7.29
CA ILE A 329 -34.22 -9.32 -5.83
C ILE A 329 -34.49 -7.95 -5.23
N LYS A 330 -35.49 -7.82 -4.34
CA LYS A 330 -35.92 -6.55 -3.75
C LYS A 330 -35.74 -6.49 -2.23
N SER A 331 -35.61 -7.65 -1.61
CA SER A 331 -35.49 -7.81 -0.16
C SER A 331 -34.49 -8.90 0.18
N ILE A 332 -34.09 -8.96 1.46
CA ILE A 332 -33.23 -10.03 1.96
C ILE A 332 -33.87 -11.40 1.82
N ASP A 333 -35.19 -11.52 1.84
CA ASP A 333 -35.84 -12.83 1.67
C ASP A 333 -35.73 -13.37 0.24
N ASP A 334 -35.55 -12.49 -0.75
CA ASP A 334 -35.42 -12.86 -2.16
C ASP A 334 -34.06 -13.46 -2.52
N ILE A 335 -33.06 -13.34 -1.63
CA ILE A 335 -31.71 -13.87 -1.87
C ILE A 335 -31.68 -15.40 -1.72
N LYS A 336 -32.67 -16.01 -1.05
CA LYS A 336 -32.74 -17.46 -0.88
C LYS A 336 -32.80 -18.15 -2.25
N GLY A 337 -32.03 -19.23 -2.41
CA GLY A 337 -31.91 -19.97 -3.67
C GLY A 337 -31.07 -19.29 -4.75
N LYS A 338 -30.47 -18.13 -4.48
CA LYS A 338 -29.61 -17.41 -5.44
C LYS A 338 -28.14 -17.82 -5.33
N ARG A 339 -27.31 -17.30 -6.22
CA ARG A 339 -25.85 -17.46 -6.18
C ARG A 339 -25.27 -16.32 -5.35
N ILE A 340 -24.81 -16.65 -4.14
CA ILE A 340 -24.33 -15.66 -3.18
C ILE A 340 -22.82 -15.79 -2.99
N ASN A 341 -22.18 -14.69 -2.64
CA ASN A 341 -20.91 -14.76 -1.94
C ASN A 341 -21.17 -15.02 -0.46
N VAL A 342 -20.33 -15.83 0.18
CA VAL A 342 -20.30 -16.04 1.65
C VAL A 342 -18.96 -15.62 2.25
N GLY A 343 -18.09 -14.98 1.46
CA GLY A 343 -16.76 -14.54 1.88
C GLY A 343 -15.76 -15.68 2.08
N ALA A 344 -14.47 -15.36 2.04
CA ALA A 344 -13.40 -16.31 2.28
C ALA A 344 -13.43 -16.88 3.72
N PRO A 345 -13.06 -18.15 3.94
CA PRO A 345 -12.88 -18.69 5.28
C PRO A 345 -11.95 -17.82 6.15
N GLY A 346 -12.32 -17.58 7.41
CA GLY A 346 -11.52 -16.76 8.32
C GLY A 346 -11.69 -15.24 8.18
N THR A 347 -12.74 -14.77 7.49
CA THR A 347 -13.08 -13.35 7.37
C THR A 347 -14.34 -13.00 8.16
N GLY A 348 -14.49 -11.74 8.60
CA GLY A 348 -15.74 -11.30 9.24
C GLY A 348 -16.93 -11.27 8.29
N VAL A 349 -16.70 -11.21 6.96
CA VAL A 349 -17.75 -11.43 5.96
C VAL A 349 -18.38 -12.82 6.15
N ARG A 350 -17.55 -13.87 6.30
CA ARG A 350 -18.04 -15.23 6.53
C ARG A 350 -18.84 -15.33 7.82
N THR A 351 -18.31 -14.79 8.92
CA THR A 351 -18.99 -14.81 10.22
C THR A 351 -20.33 -14.08 10.18
N ALA A 352 -20.38 -12.89 9.56
CA ALA A 352 -21.61 -12.11 9.42
C ALA A 352 -22.66 -12.82 8.58
N ILE A 353 -22.27 -13.41 7.44
CA ILE A 353 -23.21 -14.13 6.60
C ILE A 353 -23.72 -15.39 7.29
N LEU A 354 -22.87 -16.19 7.92
CA LEU A 354 -23.35 -17.35 8.67
C LEU A 354 -24.30 -16.96 9.82
N SER A 355 -24.04 -15.83 10.49
CA SER A 355 -24.92 -15.28 11.53
C SER A 355 -26.28 -14.86 10.97
N LEU A 356 -26.29 -14.17 9.83
CA LEU A 356 -27.51 -13.80 9.10
C LEU A 356 -28.31 -15.02 8.66
N LEU A 357 -27.66 -16.00 8.03
CA LEU A 357 -28.31 -17.24 7.57
C LEU A 357 -28.93 -17.98 8.75
N LYS A 358 -28.18 -18.15 9.86
CA LYS A 358 -28.66 -18.81 11.08
C LYS A 358 -29.87 -18.10 11.68
N THR A 359 -29.89 -16.76 11.69
CA THR A 359 -31.04 -15.98 12.16
C THR A 359 -32.27 -16.16 11.26
N LYS A 360 -32.07 -16.22 9.95
CA LYS A 360 -33.14 -16.53 8.98
C LYS A 360 -33.58 -18.00 8.94
N GLY A 361 -32.92 -18.88 9.71
CA GLY A 361 -33.17 -20.32 9.67
C GLY A 361 -32.71 -20.98 8.35
N TRP A 362 -31.73 -20.38 7.68
CA TRP A 362 -31.13 -20.88 6.44
C TRP A 362 -29.74 -21.45 6.68
N THR A 363 -29.29 -22.26 5.73
CA THR A 363 -27.93 -22.79 5.64
C THR A 363 -27.35 -22.47 4.26
N VAL A 364 -26.06 -22.69 4.08
CA VAL A 364 -25.42 -22.55 2.75
C VAL A 364 -26.05 -23.47 1.69
N LYS A 365 -26.73 -24.55 2.08
CA LYS A 365 -27.41 -25.49 1.18
C LYS A 365 -28.71 -24.92 0.59
N ASP A 366 -29.23 -23.85 1.16
CA ASP A 366 -30.41 -23.14 0.66
C ASP A 366 -30.09 -22.23 -0.56
N PHE A 367 -28.85 -22.23 -1.03
CA PHE A 367 -28.36 -21.37 -2.11
C PHE A 367 -27.85 -22.20 -3.28
N LEU A 368 -28.03 -21.69 -4.50
CA LEU A 368 -27.59 -22.36 -5.72
C LEU A 368 -26.05 -22.42 -5.78
N VAL A 369 -25.41 -21.34 -5.36
CA VAL A 369 -23.95 -21.23 -5.23
C VAL A 369 -23.65 -20.44 -3.96
N ALA A 370 -22.69 -20.92 -3.17
CA ALA A 370 -22.09 -20.21 -2.06
C ALA A 370 -20.59 -20.05 -2.33
N SER A 371 -20.22 -18.94 -2.95
CA SER A 371 -18.84 -18.63 -3.35
C SER A 371 -18.04 -17.98 -2.22
N ASP A 372 -16.71 -18.01 -2.30
CA ASP A 372 -15.78 -17.50 -1.29
C ASP A 372 -14.86 -16.40 -1.83
N LEU A 373 -15.40 -15.61 -2.76
CA LEU A 373 -14.71 -14.53 -3.46
C LEU A 373 -14.27 -13.42 -2.51
N LYS A 374 -13.11 -12.83 -2.81
CA LYS A 374 -12.60 -11.62 -2.17
C LYS A 374 -13.35 -10.39 -2.66
N SER A 375 -13.37 -9.31 -1.87
CA SER A 375 -14.03 -8.04 -2.22
C SER A 375 -13.68 -7.52 -3.62
N SER A 376 -12.42 -7.64 -4.06
CA SER A 376 -11.95 -7.23 -5.38
C SER A 376 -12.50 -8.06 -6.54
N GLU A 377 -12.97 -9.28 -6.27
CA GLU A 377 -13.47 -10.23 -7.28
C GLU A 377 -15.00 -10.17 -7.41
N GLN A 378 -15.68 -9.72 -6.35
CA GLN A 378 -17.14 -9.73 -6.23
C GLN A 378 -17.84 -8.82 -7.24
N VAL A 379 -17.31 -7.62 -7.51
CA VAL A 379 -17.95 -6.64 -8.42
C VAL A 379 -18.00 -7.18 -9.84
N GLN A 380 -16.87 -7.65 -10.37
CA GLN A 380 -16.82 -8.28 -11.68
C GLN A 380 -17.73 -9.50 -11.75
N ALA A 381 -17.69 -10.37 -10.72
CA ALA A 381 -18.54 -11.56 -10.68
C ALA A 381 -20.04 -11.24 -10.66
N LEU A 382 -20.46 -10.16 -9.99
CA LEU A 382 -21.84 -9.68 -10.01
C LEU A 382 -22.23 -9.16 -11.39
N CYS A 383 -21.41 -8.27 -11.97
CA CYS A 383 -21.71 -7.66 -13.26
C CYS A 383 -21.69 -8.68 -14.41
N ASP A 384 -20.80 -9.69 -14.36
CA ASP A 384 -20.77 -10.83 -15.27
C ASP A 384 -21.94 -11.81 -15.08
N GLY A 385 -22.74 -11.63 -14.01
CA GLY A 385 -23.80 -12.55 -13.66
C GLY A 385 -23.29 -13.94 -13.27
N LYS A 386 -22.09 -14.05 -12.68
CA LYS A 386 -21.55 -15.28 -12.07
C LYS A 386 -22.09 -15.48 -10.65
N ILE A 387 -22.32 -14.39 -9.93
CA ILE A 387 -23.08 -14.34 -8.68
C ILE A 387 -24.26 -13.37 -8.84
N ASP A 388 -25.29 -13.55 -8.02
CA ASP A 388 -26.47 -12.69 -7.97
C ASP A 388 -26.39 -11.69 -6.80
N VAL A 389 -25.62 -12.03 -5.76
CA VAL A 389 -25.54 -11.28 -4.50
C VAL A 389 -24.09 -11.15 -4.04
N ILE A 390 -23.61 -9.91 -3.98
CA ILE A 390 -22.42 -9.52 -3.24
C ILE A 390 -22.78 -9.49 -1.77
N THR A 391 -21.90 -10.05 -0.95
CA THR A 391 -21.92 -9.86 0.50
C THR A 391 -20.54 -9.41 0.93
N ASP A 392 -20.49 -8.25 1.58
CA ASP A 392 -19.24 -7.71 2.06
C ASP A 392 -19.44 -6.96 3.38
N PHE A 393 -18.35 -6.74 4.10
CA PHE A 393 -18.35 -6.05 5.39
C PHE A 393 -17.32 -4.92 5.32
N VAL A 394 -17.76 -3.74 4.88
CA VAL A 394 -16.85 -2.66 4.44
C VAL A 394 -17.28 -1.30 4.99
N GLY A 395 -16.33 -0.37 5.09
CA GLY A 395 -16.62 1.04 5.38
C GLY A 395 -17.16 1.80 4.17
N HIS A 396 -17.99 2.83 4.41
CA HIS A 396 -18.61 3.64 3.35
C HIS A 396 -18.17 5.12 3.39
N PRO A 397 -18.05 5.79 2.22
CA PRO A 397 -18.23 5.25 0.87
C PRO A 397 -17.11 4.28 0.48
N ASN A 398 -17.46 3.24 -0.28
CA ASN A 398 -16.55 2.19 -0.75
C ASN A 398 -16.45 2.20 -2.28
N ALA A 399 -15.23 2.19 -2.82
CA ALA A 399 -14.97 2.29 -4.26
C ALA A 399 -15.57 1.13 -5.07
N GLY A 400 -15.47 -0.13 -4.59
CA GLY A 400 -16.03 -1.28 -5.29
C GLY A 400 -17.56 -1.24 -5.37
N MET A 401 -18.21 -0.77 -4.31
CA MET A 401 -19.66 -0.57 -4.34
C MET A 401 -20.09 0.60 -5.24
N GLN A 402 -19.26 1.65 -5.35
CA GLN A 402 -19.47 2.73 -6.33
C GLN A 402 -19.36 2.18 -7.76
N GLU A 403 -18.31 1.40 -8.04
CA GLU A 403 -18.08 0.74 -9.32
C GLU A 403 -19.24 -0.19 -9.70
N ALA A 404 -19.71 -1.04 -8.80
CA ALA A 404 -20.85 -1.92 -9.04
C ALA A 404 -22.11 -1.12 -9.41
N SER A 405 -22.37 -0.03 -8.68
CA SER A 405 -23.53 0.84 -8.92
C SER A 405 -23.46 1.58 -10.27
N ALA A 406 -22.26 1.87 -10.77
CA ALA A 406 -22.04 2.57 -12.03
C ALA A 406 -21.96 1.63 -13.24
N THR A 407 -21.44 0.41 -13.05
CA THR A 407 -21.10 -0.51 -14.14
C THR A 407 -22.27 -1.43 -14.51
N CYS A 408 -23.02 -1.91 -13.53
CA CYS A 408 -24.12 -2.85 -13.78
C CYS A 408 -25.39 -2.52 -12.98
N ASP A 409 -25.63 -1.23 -12.73
CA ASP A 409 -26.82 -0.71 -12.04
C ASP A 409 -27.11 -1.45 -10.73
N ALA A 410 -26.05 -1.77 -9.97
CA ALA A 410 -26.21 -2.49 -8.71
C ALA A 410 -26.89 -1.61 -7.64
N VAL A 411 -27.66 -2.26 -6.77
CA VAL A 411 -28.37 -1.65 -5.64
C VAL A 411 -28.06 -2.40 -4.36
N ALA A 412 -27.87 -1.65 -3.27
CA ALA A 412 -27.73 -2.22 -1.94
C ALA A 412 -29.09 -2.51 -1.29
N LEU A 413 -29.22 -3.66 -0.63
CA LEU A 413 -30.42 -4.11 0.07
C LEU A 413 -30.38 -3.71 1.55
N SER A 414 -31.53 -3.24 2.06
CA SER A 414 -31.74 -2.98 3.49
C SER A 414 -32.16 -4.25 4.22
N LEU A 415 -31.60 -4.50 5.39
CA LEU A 415 -32.03 -5.58 6.30
C LEU A 415 -33.37 -5.27 6.96
N GLY A 416 -33.73 -3.99 7.08
CA GLY A 416 -34.91 -3.53 7.81
C GLY A 416 -34.76 -3.55 9.34
N ASP A 417 -35.63 -2.85 10.05
CA ASP A 417 -35.50 -2.65 11.51
C ASP A 417 -35.59 -3.94 12.30
N ALA A 418 -36.55 -4.81 11.96
CA ALA A 418 -36.81 -6.04 12.71
C ALA A 418 -35.60 -6.99 12.68
N LEU A 419 -35.02 -7.20 11.50
CA LEU A 419 -33.86 -8.10 11.36
C LEU A 419 -32.60 -7.50 11.98
N VAL A 420 -32.40 -6.18 11.87
CA VAL A 420 -31.28 -5.50 12.54
C VAL A 420 -31.40 -5.64 14.06
N ALA A 421 -32.59 -5.41 14.63
CA ALA A 421 -32.83 -5.56 16.06
C ALA A 421 -32.55 -6.99 16.54
N GLU A 422 -33.05 -7.99 15.82
CA GLU A 422 -32.83 -9.41 16.15
C GLU A 422 -31.33 -9.79 16.08
N LEU A 423 -30.62 -9.32 15.06
CA LEU A 423 -29.18 -9.57 14.93
C LEU A 423 -28.37 -8.94 16.06
N VAL A 424 -28.69 -7.69 16.44
CA VAL A 424 -28.01 -6.98 17.53
C VAL A 424 -28.31 -7.61 18.90
N GLU A 425 -29.55 -8.07 19.12
CA GLU A 425 -29.94 -8.75 20.35
C GLU A 425 -29.22 -10.10 20.51
N LYS A 426 -29.11 -10.86 19.41
CA LYS A 426 -28.53 -12.21 19.42
C LYS A 426 -26.99 -12.22 19.41
N TYR A 427 -26.38 -11.21 18.81
CA TYR A 427 -24.93 -11.15 18.59
C TYR A 427 -24.38 -9.83 19.15
N PRO A 428 -23.84 -9.83 20.39
CA PRO A 428 -23.54 -8.61 21.15
C PRO A 428 -22.40 -7.76 20.57
N TYR A 429 -21.65 -8.30 19.61
CA TYR A 429 -20.59 -7.61 18.87
C TYR A 429 -21.11 -6.85 17.64
N TYR A 430 -22.38 -7.01 17.26
CA TYR A 430 -23.01 -6.18 16.23
C TYR A 430 -23.70 -4.97 16.83
N THR A 431 -23.67 -3.88 16.06
CA THR A 431 -24.40 -2.65 16.35
C THR A 431 -25.32 -2.31 15.18
N ALA A 432 -26.41 -1.58 15.44
CA ALA A 432 -27.23 -1.07 14.37
C ALA A 432 -26.43 -0.10 13.48
N GLY A 433 -26.49 -0.34 12.17
CA GLY A 433 -25.79 0.40 11.14
C GLY A 433 -26.75 1.09 10.17
N LEU A 434 -26.35 2.25 9.67
CA LEU A 434 -27.10 3.02 8.69
C LEU A 434 -26.13 3.53 7.61
N ILE A 435 -26.32 3.08 6.37
CA ILE A 435 -25.63 3.64 5.20
C ILE A 435 -26.55 4.72 4.63
N PRO A 436 -26.14 6.01 4.60
CA PRO A 436 -27.02 7.09 4.14
C PRO A 436 -27.50 6.89 2.70
N GLY A 437 -28.73 7.28 2.42
CA GLY A 437 -29.27 7.35 1.07
C GLY A 437 -28.42 8.26 0.19
N ASN A 438 -28.39 7.96 -1.10
CA ASN A 438 -27.54 8.59 -2.10
C ASN A 438 -26.03 8.40 -1.89
N THR A 439 -25.61 7.48 -1.01
CA THR A 439 -24.20 7.03 -0.97
C THR A 439 -23.78 6.35 -2.27
N TYR A 440 -24.71 5.64 -2.91
CA TYR A 440 -24.53 4.92 -4.17
C TYR A 440 -25.61 5.30 -5.18
N ASN A 441 -25.30 5.14 -6.47
CA ASN A 441 -26.30 5.29 -7.53
C ASN A 441 -27.46 4.31 -7.28
N ASN A 442 -28.65 4.68 -7.72
CA ASN A 442 -29.86 3.83 -7.60
C ASN A 442 -30.30 3.50 -6.15
N ASN A 443 -29.68 4.07 -5.10
CA ASN A 443 -30.06 3.89 -3.69
C ASN A 443 -30.43 5.24 -3.03
N PRO A 444 -31.61 5.83 -3.31
CA PRO A 444 -31.99 7.13 -2.76
C PRO A 444 -32.37 7.09 -1.27
N GLN A 445 -32.75 5.91 -0.76
CA GLN A 445 -33.17 5.71 0.62
C GLN A 445 -32.02 5.20 1.49
N ASP A 446 -32.09 5.49 2.79
CA ASP A 446 -31.16 4.93 3.77
C ASP A 446 -31.24 3.40 3.80
N ILE A 447 -30.08 2.76 3.93
CA ILE A 447 -29.95 1.31 4.01
C ILE A 447 -29.66 0.94 5.45
N LYS A 448 -30.61 0.24 6.08
CA LYS A 448 -30.50 -0.23 7.46
C LYS A 448 -29.78 -1.57 7.46
N THR A 449 -28.75 -1.70 8.28
CA THR A 449 -27.93 -2.92 8.34
C THR A 449 -27.30 -3.06 9.73
N ILE A 450 -26.38 -4.02 9.89
CA ILE A 450 -25.52 -4.15 11.06
C ILE A 450 -24.13 -3.60 10.77
N SER A 451 -23.43 -3.15 11.81
CA SER A 451 -22.05 -2.69 11.73
C SER A 451 -21.17 -3.28 12.82
N VAL A 452 -19.90 -3.44 12.46
CA VAL A 452 -18.77 -3.69 13.36
C VAL A 452 -17.78 -2.53 13.23
N ARG A 453 -16.69 -2.57 13.97
CA ARG A 453 -15.61 -1.58 13.84
C ARG A 453 -14.32 -2.28 13.47
N ALA A 454 -13.66 -1.78 12.43
CA ALA A 454 -12.25 -2.08 12.21
C ALA A 454 -11.48 -1.57 13.43
N SER A 455 -10.60 -2.37 14.00
CA SER A 455 -9.92 -2.05 15.27
C SER A 455 -8.46 -2.49 15.23
N VAL A 456 -7.60 -1.74 15.91
CA VAL A 456 -6.18 -2.04 16.07
C VAL A 456 -5.99 -2.74 17.40
N TYR A 457 -5.47 -3.96 17.36
CA TYR A 457 -5.21 -4.80 18.52
C TYR A 457 -3.73 -5.03 18.72
N ALA A 458 -3.36 -5.32 19.95
CA ALA A 458 -2.07 -5.86 20.36
C ALA A 458 -2.30 -6.97 21.39
N THR A 459 -1.22 -7.50 21.97
CA THR A 459 -1.31 -8.35 23.15
C THR A 459 -0.65 -7.66 24.35
N THR A 460 -0.85 -8.18 25.56
CA THR A 460 -0.13 -7.73 26.77
C THR A 460 1.40 -7.89 26.68
N ALA A 461 1.93 -8.54 25.64
CA ALA A 461 3.37 -8.58 25.41
C ALA A 461 3.92 -7.26 24.83
N LEU A 462 3.07 -6.42 24.24
CA LEU A 462 3.46 -5.08 23.81
C LEU A 462 3.69 -4.20 25.04
N SER A 463 4.80 -3.48 25.10
CA SER A 463 5.07 -2.60 26.25
C SER A 463 4.07 -1.44 26.31
N ASP A 464 3.71 -1.01 27.52
CA ASP A 464 2.81 0.13 27.73
C ASP A 464 3.27 1.41 27.04
N GLU A 465 4.57 1.68 27.02
CA GLU A 465 5.12 2.86 26.34
C GLU A 465 4.89 2.81 24.83
N MET A 466 5.01 1.63 24.24
CA MET A 466 4.73 1.43 22.82
C MET A 466 3.24 1.59 22.52
N ALA A 467 2.37 0.96 23.32
CA ALA A 467 0.92 1.10 23.20
C ALA A 467 0.48 2.56 23.32
N TYR A 468 1.00 3.28 24.32
CA TYR A 468 0.77 4.71 24.52
C TYR A 468 1.19 5.53 23.29
N ALA A 469 2.42 5.31 22.81
CA ALA A 469 2.96 6.04 21.67
C ALA A 469 2.17 5.80 20.38
N ILE A 470 1.73 4.56 20.16
CA ILE A 470 0.91 4.20 18.98
C ILE A 470 -0.42 4.96 19.01
N VAL A 471 -1.12 4.91 20.14
CA VAL A 471 -2.44 5.53 20.26
C VAL A 471 -2.33 7.05 20.21
N LYS A 472 -1.34 7.63 20.90
CA LYS A 472 -1.00 9.05 20.78
C LYS A 472 -0.79 9.43 19.32
N SER A 473 -0.04 8.62 18.58
CA SER A 473 0.23 8.87 17.18
C SER A 473 -1.03 8.87 16.32
N ILE A 474 -1.92 7.89 16.50
CA ILE A 474 -3.21 7.83 15.81
C ILE A 474 -4.03 9.08 16.12
N ALA A 475 -4.18 9.41 17.41
CA ALA A 475 -4.97 10.54 17.88
C ALA A 475 -4.44 11.88 17.36
N SER A 476 -3.13 12.14 17.51
CA SER A 476 -2.49 13.37 17.06
C SER A 476 -2.51 13.56 15.55
N ASN A 477 -2.67 12.47 14.78
CA ASN A 477 -2.71 12.51 13.32
C ASN A 477 -4.09 12.17 12.74
N ILE A 478 -5.17 12.24 13.53
CA ILE A 478 -6.50 11.76 13.09
C ILE A 478 -6.99 12.40 11.78
N SER A 479 -6.72 13.70 11.57
CA SER A 479 -7.04 14.39 10.31
C SER A 479 -6.32 13.78 9.11
N ARG A 480 -5.09 13.28 9.31
CA ARG A 480 -4.35 12.58 8.24
C ARG A 480 -4.92 11.19 7.97
N PHE A 481 -5.49 10.52 8.96
CA PHE A 481 -6.22 9.26 8.74
C PHE A 481 -7.47 9.45 7.90
N HIS A 482 -8.16 10.60 8.02
CA HIS A 482 -9.34 10.93 7.19
C HIS A 482 -9.05 10.93 5.70
N GLU A 483 -7.81 11.20 5.32
CA GLU A 483 -7.37 11.25 3.93
C GLU A 483 -7.04 9.87 3.33
N LEU A 484 -6.85 8.84 4.17
CA LEU A 484 -6.44 7.51 3.71
C LEU A 484 -7.57 6.73 3.03
N SER A 485 -8.83 6.96 3.44
CA SER A 485 -10.00 6.29 2.88
C SER A 485 -11.27 7.10 3.18
N GLY A 486 -12.25 7.03 2.27
CA GLY A 486 -13.57 7.63 2.47
C GLY A 486 -14.23 7.19 3.79
N ALA A 487 -14.02 5.94 4.19
CA ALA A 487 -14.57 5.37 5.44
C ALA A 487 -13.99 6.00 6.72
N LEU A 488 -12.77 6.53 6.65
CA LEU A 488 -12.09 7.13 7.81
C LEU A 488 -12.48 8.60 8.02
N ARG A 489 -13.12 9.26 7.05
CA ARG A 489 -13.44 10.71 7.10
C ARG A 489 -14.26 11.14 8.31
N LYS A 490 -15.05 10.23 8.88
CA LYS A 490 -15.91 10.50 10.05
C LYS A 490 -15.32 10.00 11.36
N LEU A 491 -14.11 9.45 11.36
CA LEU A 491 -13.46 8.92 12.56
C LEU A 491 -13.16 10.07 13.54
N THR A 492 -13.66 9.98 14.77
CA THR A 492 -13.38 10.98 15.81
C THR A 492 -12.41 10.46 16.87
N LEU A 493 -11.93 11.33 17.76
CA LEU A 493 -11.08 10.89 18.88
C LEU A 493 -11.87 10.02 19.89
N ARG A 494 -13.15 10.33 20.09
CA ARG A 494 -14.04 9.54 20.98
C ARG A 494 -14.25 8.13 20.44
N ASP A 495 -14.34 8.02 19.12
CA ASP A 495 -14.47 6.75 18.42
C ASP A 495 -13.30 5.79 18.70
N LEU A 496 -12.09 6.30 18.99
CA LEU A 496 -10.91 5.48 19.27
C LEU A 496 -11.04 4.66 20.55
N VAL A 497 -11.72 5.22 21.56
CA VAL A 497 -11.90 4.61 22.90
C VAL A 497 -13.06 3.62 22.92
N THR A 498 -13.98 3.73 21.95
CA THR A 498 -15.24 3.00 22.00
C THR A 498 -15.00 1.56 21.55
N SER A 499 -14.96 0.62 22.50
CA SER A 499 -14.84 -0.79 22.16
C SER A 499 -16.22 -1.33 21.74
N GLY A 500 -16.44 -1.45 20.43
CA GLY A 500 -17.47 -2.34 19.89
C GLY A 500 -17.16 -3.83 20.10
N SER A 501 -16.15 -4.16 20.92
CA SER A 501 -15.72 -5.51 21.28
C SER A 501 -15.58 -5.62 22.80
N ALA A 502 -15.77 -6.83 23.34
CA ALA A 502 -15.52 -7.15 24.75
C ALA A 502 -14.04 -7.15 25.15
N VAL A 503 -13.13 -6.91 24.20
CA VAL A 503 -11.68 -6.88 24.42
C VAL A 503 -11.30 -5.64 25.26
N PRO A 504 -10.58 -5.80 26.38
CA PRO A 504 -10.11 -4.68 27.20
C PRO A 504 -9.12 -3.78 26.45
N LEU A 505 -9.06 -2.50 26.84
CA LEU A 505 -7.99 -1.60 26.39
C LEU A 505 -6.64 -2.09 26.89
N HIS A 506 -5.58 -1.83 26.12
CA HIS A 506 -4.21 -1.97 26.60
C HIS A 506 -3.89 -0.90 27.64
N ASP A 507 -3.17 -1.23 28.71
CA ASP A 507 -2.89 -0.31 29.82
C ASP A 507 -2.22 0.99 29.34
N GLY A 508 -1.20 0.92 28.47
CA GLY A 508 -0.64 2.11 27.80
C GLY A 508 -1.62 2.93 26.95
N ALA A 509 -2.57 2.29 26.25
CA ALA A 509 -3.62 2.98 25.49
C ALA A 509 -4.63 3.65 26.44
N GLU A 510 -5.05 2.94 27.48
CA GLU A 510 -5.94 3.45 28.53
C GLU A 510 -5.32 4.67 29.21
N ARG A 511 -4.03 4.61 29.57
CA ARG A 511 -3.28 5.73 30.13
C ARG A 511 -3.38 6.97 29.24
N PHE A 512 -3.11 6.84 27.95
CA PHE A 512 -3.24 7.95 27.00
C PHE A 512 -4.65 8.54 26.96
N TYR A 513 -5.68 7.68 26.89
CA TYR A 513 -7.07 8.13 26.82
C TYR A 513 -7.54 8.81 28.11
N ARG A 514 -7.06 8.37 29.29
CA ARG A 514 -7.33 9.05 30.57
C ARG A 514 -6.65 10.42 30.66
N GLU A 515 -5.36 10.49 30.31
CA GLU A 515 -4.59 11.75 30.33
C GLU A 515 -5.18 12.82 29.41
N THR A 516 -5.76 12.41 28.28
CA THR A 516 -6.36 13.31 27.29
C THR A 516 -7.85 13.55 27.50
N GLY A 517 -8.44 13.00 28.58
CA GLY A 517 -9.86 13.16 28.91
C GLY A 517 -10.82 12.45 27.95
N MET A 518 -10.31 11.52 27.14
CA MET A 518 -11.12 10.69 26.24
C MET A 518 -11.76 9.50 26.95
N LEU A 519 -11.19 9.07 28.09
CA LEU A 519 -11.74 8.09 29.01
C LEU A 519 -11.80 8.71 30.42
N LYS A 520 -12.91 8.51 31.14
CA LYS A 520 -13.12 9.03 32.50
C LYS A 520 -12.54 8.10 33.56
#